data_AF-A0A6N7V5X5-F1
#
_entry.id   AF-A0A6N7V5X5-F1
#
_cell.length_a   1.000
_cell.length_b   1.000
_cell.length_c   1.000
_cell.angle_alpha   90.00
_cell.angle_beta   90.00
_cell.angle_gamma   90.00
#
_symmetry.space_group_name_H-M   'P 1'
#
loop_
_entity.id
_entity.type
_entity.pdbx_description
1 polymer ?
#
loop_
_entity_poly.entity_id
_entity_poly.type
_entity_poly.pdbx_seq_one_letter_code
_entity_poly.pdbx_strand_id
1 'polypeptide(L)'
;MNFITFKNKRNGWEFPSTYVKFEDKEVSIKPYADWFYMGLTLRKSCYKCPYTKIDRNSDITIGDYWGIKSVMPDFYDENGVSLVITHTEVGNELFDKVKNKINWRESNRNDCLQPRLISPESCPKNRSLFWQDLQEKGMDYCIKKYIEINENSKKDKIKSVIKKVLKKFN
;
A
#
# COMPACT_ATOMS: atom_id res chain seq x y z
N MET A 1 -20.51 12.96 -6.70
CA MET A 1 -19.51 11.93 -6.34
C MET A 1 -20.15 11.05 -5.28
N ASN A 2 -20.37 9.78 -5.59
CA ASN A 2 -21.24 8.92 -4.77
C ASN A 2 -20.42 7.93 -3.95
N PHE A 3 -19.23 7.57 -4.44
CA PHE A 3 -18.32 6.65 -3.76
C PHE A 3 -16.88 6.88 -4.22
N ILE A 4 -15.92 6.73 -3.32
CA ILE A 4 -14.49 6.76 -3.60
C ILE A 4 -13.82 5.60 -2.86
N THR A 5 -12.90 4.92 -3.53
CA THR A 5 -12.13 3.84 -2.91
C THR A 5 -10.68 3.87 -3.38
N PHE A 6 -9.78 3.68 -2.42
CA PHE A 6 -8.34 3.55 -2.64
C PHE A 6 -7.87 2.09 -2.48
N LYS A 7 -8.78 1.17 -2.13
CA LYS A 7 -8.44 -0.22 -1.84
C LYS A 7 -9.58 -1.19 -2.14
N ASN A 8 -10.19 -1.09 -3.31
CA ASN A 8 -11.23 -2.03 -3.71
C ASN A 8 -10.61 -3.38 -4.07
N LYS A 9 -11.08 -4.44 -3.42
CA LYS A 9 -10.52 -5.79 -3.54
C LYS A 9 -11.11 -6.64 -4.67
N ARG A 10 -11.71 -6.04 -5.72
CA ARG A 10 -12.28 -6.80 -6.86
C ARG A 10 -11.27 -7.73 -7.56
N ASN A 11 -9.97 -7.43 -7.41
CA ASN A 11 -8.86 -8.24 -7.95
C ASN A 11 -8.00 -8.83 -6.82
N GLY A 12 -8.59 -9.06 -5.64
CA GLY A 12 -7.87 -9.51 -4.44
C GLY A 12 -7.14 -8.39 -3.69
N TRP A 13 -6.48 -8.77 -2.60
CA TRP A 13 -5.77 -7.87 -1.69
C TRP A 13 -4.45 -7.34 -2.26
N GLU A 14 -3.75 -8.15 -3.08
CA GLU A 14 -2.44 -7.80 -3.66
C GLU A 14 -2.54 -6.73 -4.75
N PHE A 15 -3.66 -6.67 -5.47
CA PHE A 15 -3.88 -5.75 -6.59
C PHE A 15 -5.13 -4.87 -6.38
N PRO A 16 -5.15 -4.05 -5.32
CA PRO A 16 -6.31 -3.23 -5.02
C PRO A 16 -6.58 -2.23 -6.14
N SER A 17 -7.84 -2.11 -6.54
CA SER A 17 -8.28 -1.11 -7.51
C SER A 17 -8.62 0.20 -6.83
N THR A 18 -8.31 1.32 -7.50
CA THR A 18 -8.62 2.68 -7.03
C THR A 18 -9.48 3.41 -8.04
N TYR A 19 -10.67 3.82 -7.63
CA TYR A 19 -11.62 4.51 -8.50
C TYR A 19 -12.57 5.39 -7.70
N VAL A 20 -13.18 6.33 -8.41
CA VAL A 20 -14.32 7.12 -7.96
C VAL A 20 -15.53 6.67 -8.77
N LYS A 21 -16.68 6.53 -8.11
CA LYS A 21 -17.98 6.37 -8.77
C LYS A 21 -18.71 7.70 -8.77
N PHE A 22 -18.98 8.19 -9.97
CA PHE A 22 -19.80 9.37 -10.22
C PHE A 22 -21.01 8.91 -11.04
N GLU A 23 -22.21 9.01 -10.47
CA GLU A 23 -23.41 8.39 -11.04
C GLU A 23 -23.16 6.89 -11.29
N ASP A 24 -23.39 6.40 -12.50
CA ASP A 24 -23.14 5.01 -12.90
C ASP A 24 -21.80 4.79 -13.60
N LYS A 25 -20.90 5.79 -13.57
CA LYS A 25 -19.56 5.69 -14.18
C LYS A 25 -18.48 5.54 -13.12
N GLU A 26 -17.62 4.55 -13.33
CA GLU A 26 -16.37 4.40 -12.59
C GLU A 26 -15.23 5.08 -13.32
N VAL A 27 -14.50 5.95 -12.62
CA VAL A 27 -13.32 6.63 -13.14
C VAL A 27 -12.12 6.23 -12.29
N SER A 28 -11.09 5.68 -12.94
CA SER A 28 -9.85 5.32 -12.27
C SER A 28 -9.18 6.55 -11.68
N ILE A 29 -8.75 6.44 -10.43
CA ILE A 29 -7.92 7.46 -9.75
C ILE A 29 -6.52 6.93 -9.45
N LYS A 30 -6.06 5.95 -10.25
CA LYS A 30 -4.73 5.35 -10.12
C LYS A 30 -3.61 6.39 -9.98
N PRO A 31 -3.55 7.49 -10.76
CA PRO A 31 -2.47 8.47 -10.60
C PRO A 31 -2.38 9.07 -9.18
N TYR A 32 -3.50 9.27 -8.49
CA TYR A 32 -3.49 9.75 -7.11
C TYR A 32 -2.96 8.71 -6.13
N ALA A 33 -3.32 7.45 -6.34
CA ALA A 33 -2.79 6.34 -5.56
C ALA A 33 -1.27 6.20 -5.77
N ASP A 34 -0.81 6.28 -7.03
CA ASP A 34 0.61 6.26 -7.37
C ASP A 34 1.36 7.40 -6.67
N TRP A 35 0.87 8.64 -6.71
CA TRP A 35 1.52 9.76 -6.03
C TRP A 35 1.56 9.60 -4.50
N PHE A 36 0.56 8.93 -3.92
CA PHE A 36 0.52 8.58 -2.51
C PHE A 36 1.57 7.53 -2.16
N TYR A 37 1.65 6.43 -2.92
CA TYR A 37 2.63 5.36 -2.72
C TYR A 37 4.07 5.80 -3.00
N MET A 38 4.26 6.72 -3.97
CA MET A 38 5.55 7.40 -4.21
C MET A 38 5.92 8.40 -3.11
N GLY A 39 5.04 8.66 -2.14
CA GLY A 39 5.28 9.59 -1.06
C GLY A 39 5.17 11.07 -1.44
N LEU A 40 4.77 11.43 -2.66
CA LEU A 40 4.74 12.83 -3.15
C LEU A 40 3.63 13.67 -2.51
N THR A 41 2.50 13.04 -2.21
CA THR A 41 1.29 13.69 -1.67
C THR A 41 1.11 13.49 -0.18
N LEU A 42 2.05 12.83 0.51
CA LEU A 42 1.98 12.67 1.96
C LEU A 42 2.05 14.03 2.68
N ARG A 43 1.38 14.10 3.84
CA ARG A 43 1.50 15.23 4.75
C ARG A 43 2.92 15.29 5.29
N LYS A 44 3.45 16.50 5.54
CA LYS A 44 4.81 16.68 6.07
C LYS A 44 5.05 15.91 7.38
N SER A 45 4.02 15.76 8.22
CA SER A 45 4.08 14.97 9.45
C SER A 45 4.29 13.47 9.21
N CYS A 46 3.84 12.92 8.07
CA CYS A 46 4.02 11.51 7.74
C CYS A 46 5.49 11.13 7.57
N TYR A 47 6.34 12.04 7.09
CA TYR A 47 7.78 11.78 6.93
C TYR A 47 8.56 11.77 8.24
N LYS A 48 7.93 12.18 9.34
CA LYS A 48 8.51 12.23 10.69
C LYS A 48 7.57 11.64 11.73
N CYS A 49 6.72 10.70 11.31
CA CYS A 49 5.67 10.15 12.16
C CYS A 49 6.27 9.33 13.31
N PRO A 50 6.09 9.72 14.58
CA PRO A 50 6.69 9.02 15.72
C PRO A 50 6.04 7.66 16.00
N TYR A 51 4.90 7.36 15.33
CA TYR A 51 4.14 6.12 15.50
C TYR A 51 4.49 5.04 14.47
N THR A 52 5.41 5.32 13.54
CA THR A 52 5.89 4.34 12.56
C THR A 52 6.98 3.44 13.15
N LYS A 53 6.63 2.83 14.27
CA LYS A 53 7.44 1.88 15.04
C LYS A 53 6.53 0.76 15.54
N ILE A 54 7.12 -0.39 15.84
CA ILE A 54 6.36 -1.56 16.28
C ILE A 54 5.83 -1.35 17.70
N ASP A 55 6.66 -0.81 18.59
CA ASP A 55 6.29 -0.57 19.99
C ASP A 55 5.50 0.75 20.11
N ARG A 56 4.23 0.66 20.50
CA ARG A 56 3.29 1.80 20.51
C ARG A 56 2.56 1.93 21.85
N ASN A 57 2.10 3.15 22.15
CA ASN A 57 1.37 3.46 23.38
C ASN A 57 -0.15 3.19 23.25
N SER A 58 -0.52 2.11 22.54
CA SER A 58 -1.91 1.70 22.30
C SER A 58 -2.07 0.26 22.79
N ASP A 59 -3.22 -0.12 23.33
CA ASP A 59 -3.42 -1.52 23.79
C ASP A 59 -3.29 -2.54 22.64
N ILE A 60 -3.86 -2.22 21.47
CA ILE A 60 -3.83 -3.06 20.27
C ILE A 60 -3.51 -2.21 19.03
N THR A 61 -2.66 -2.74 18.16
CA THR A 61 -2.51 -2.29 16.77
C THR A 61 -3.05 -3.36 15.82
N ILE A 62 -3.89 -2.94 14.87
CA ILE A 62 -4.42 -3.80 13.81
C ILE A 62 -4.02 -3.21 12.46
N GLY A 63 -3.55 -4.04 11.54
CA GLY A 63 -3.19 -3.66 10.18
C GLY A 63 -3.28 -4.84 9.22
N ASP A 64 -2.89 -4.62 7.97
CA ASP A 64 -2.70 -5.74 7.04
C ASP A 64 -1.39 -6.48 7.37
N TYR A 65 -1.40 -7.82 7.28
CA TYR A 65 -0.18 -8.62 7.39
C TYR A 65 0.54 -8.69 6.03
N TRP A 66 1.45 -7.75 5.80
CA TRP A 66 2.27 -7.73 4.59
C TRP A 66 3.27 -8.89 4.60
N GLY A 67 3.36 -9.63 3.50
CA GLY A 67 4.33 -10.74 3.36
C GLY A 67 3.89 -12.07 3.97
N ILE A 68 2.66 -12.18 4.49
CA ILE A 68 2.19 -13.43 5.13
C ILE A 68 2.27 -14.64 4.20
N LYS A 69 2.10 -14.47 2.89
CA LYS A 69 2.25 -15.54 1.89
C LYS A 69 3.62 -16.23 1.94
N SER A 70 4.66 -15.51 2.35
CA SER A 70 6.02 -16.06 2.48
C SER A 70 6.26 -16.70 3.86
N VAL A 71 5.60 -16.20 4.90
CA VAL A 71 5.82 -16.62 6.29
C VAL A 71 4.90 -17.79 6.67
N MET A 72 3.62 -17.69 6.33
CA MET A 72 2.55 -18.65 6.66
C MET A 72 1.68 -18.89 5.41
N PRO A 73 2.22 -19.53 4.36
CA PRO A 73 1.52 -19.71 3.09
C PRO A 73 0.17 -20.44 3.23
N ASP A 74 0.05 -21.35 4.20
CA ASP A 74 -1.17 -22.11 4.47
C ASP A 74 -2.25 -21.31 5.22
N PHE A 75 -1.89 -20.13 5.76
CA PHE A 75 -2.82 -19.20 6.40
C PHE A 75 -3.13 -17.98 5.53
N TYR A 76 -2.55 -17.88 4.34
CA TYR A 76 -2.81 -16.79 3.40
C TYR A 76 -4.25 -16.84 2.88
N ASP A 77 -4.86 -15.65 2.76
CA ASP A 77 -6.17 -15.45 2.14
C ASP A 77 -6.07 -14.34 1.08
N GLU A 78 -6.69 -14.56 -0.08
CA GLU A 78 -6.69 -13.61 -1.20
C GLU A 78 -7.42 -12.29 -0.88
N ASN A 79 -8.32 -12.30 0.10
CA ASN A 79 -9.00 -11.11 0.63
C ASN A 79 -8.17 -10.41 1.72
N GLY A 80 -7.06 -11.03 2.15
CA GLY A 80 -6.07 -10.49 3.07
C GLY A 80 -6.25 -10.97 4.51
N VAL A 81 -5.13 -11.06 5.22
CA VAL A 81 -5.05 -11.43 6.64
C VAL A 81 -4.65 -10.22 7.47
N SER A 82 -5.31 -10.01 8.60
CA SER A 82 -4.96 -8.94 9.53
C SER A 82 -3.80 -9.33 10.43
N LEU A 83 -2.87 -8.39 10.64
CA LEU A 83 -1.87 -8.44 11.70
C LEU A 83 -2.45 -7.77 12.94
N VAL A 84 -2.43 -8.47 14.07
CA VAL A 84 -2.83 -7.95 15.39
C VAL A 84 -1.61 -7.99 16.30
N ILE A 85 -1.27 -6.84 16.90
CA ILE A 85 -0.18 -6.71 17.87
C ILE A 85 -0.78 -6.14 19.15
N THR A 86 -0.70 -6.88 20.25
CA THR A 86 -1.04 -6.41 21.60
C THR A 86 0.21 -5.78 22.23
N HIS A 87 0.05 -4.65 22.91
CA HIS A 87 1.17 -3.92 23.56
C HIS A 87 1.05 -3.87 25.08
N THR A 88 -0.14 -4.13 25.61
CA THR A 88 -0.46 -4.05 27.03
C THR A 88 -1.24 -5.28 27.47
N GLU A 89 -1.31 -5.51 28.79
CA GLU A 89 -2.12 -6.58 29.35
C GLU A 89 -3.61 -6.41 29.02
N VAL A 90 -4.10 -5.17 29.05
CA VAL A 90 -5.48 -4.85 28.61
C VAL A 90 -5.69 -5.26 27.15
N GLY A 91 -4.70 -5.04 26.29
CA GLY A 91 -4.74 -5.51 24.89
C GLY A 91 -4.81 -7.02 24.76
N ASN A 92 -4.03 -7.75 25.57
CA ASN A 92 -4.09 -9.22 25.62
C ASN A 92 -5.47 -9.71 26.08
N GLU A 93 -6.01 -9.15 27.16
CA GLU A 93 -7.35 -9.48 27.66
C GLU A 93 -8.45 -9.20 26.63
N LEU A 94 -8.34 -8.10 25.89
CA LEU A 94 -9.27 -7.76 24.81
C LEU A 94 -9.20 -8.76 23.66
N PHE A 95 -8.00 -9.17 23.25
CA PHE A 95 -7.82 -10.19 22.22
C PHE A 95 -8.37 -11.55 22.68
N ASP A 96 -8.11 -11.93 23.92
CA ASP A 96 -8.57 -13.19 24.50
C ASP A 96 -10.10 -13.33 24.52
N LYS A 97 -10.82 -12.22 24.71
CA LYS A 97 -12.30 -12.21 24.64
C LYS A 97 -12.85 -12.51 23.24
N VAL A 98 -12.05 -12.32 22.19
CA VAL A 98 -12.48 -12.51 20.79
C VAL A 98 -11.79 -13.66 20.07
N LYS A 99 -10.64 -14.16 20.57
CA LYS A 99 -9.81 -15.15 19.87
C LYS A 99 -10.55 -16.45 19.51
N ASN A 100 -11.54 -16.87 20.30
CA ASN A 100 -12.36 -18.05 20.02
C ASN A 100 -13.45 -17.84 18.94
N LYS A 101 -13.62 -16.60 18.46
CA LYS A 101 -14.62 -16.22 17.44
C LYS A 101 -13.97 -15.91 16.08
N ILE A 102 -12.65 -16.04 15.99
CA ILE A 102 -11.87 -15.74 14.80
C ILE A 102 -10.89 -16.88 14.52
N ASN A 103 -10.53 -17.07 13.26
CA ASN A 103 -9.38 -17.90 12.92
C ASN A 103 -8.12 -17.06 13.12
N TRP A 104 -7.18 -17.53 13.94
CA TRP A 104 -5.95 -16.81 14.23
C TRP A 104 -4.77 -17.79 14.29
N ARG A 105 -3.58 -17.23 14.06
CA ARG A 105 -2.32 -17.95 14.20
C ARG A 105 -1.30 -17.03 14.85
N GLU A 106 -0.56 -17.59 15.80
CA GLU A 106 0.54 -16.87 16.44
C GLU A 106 1.65 -16.60 15.43
N SER A 107 2.16 -15.37 15.45
CA SER A 107 3.35 -14.96 14.71
C SER A 107 4.36 -14.35 15.68
N ASN A 108 5.49 -13.88 15.17
CA ASN A 108 6.54 -13.26 15.97
C ASN A 108 6.92 -11.87 15.43
N ARG A 109 7.68 -11.16 16.27
CA ARG A 109 8.14 -9.80 15.98
C ARG A 109 8.88 -9.68 14.65
N ASN A 110 9.73 -10.65 14.30
CA ASN A 110 10.59 -10.56 13.11
C ASN A 110 9.78 -10.78 11.83
N ASP A 111 8.91 -11.79 11.83
CA ASP A 111 8.15 -12.20 10.65
C ASP A 111 7.00 -11.25 10.31
N CYS A 112 6.56 -10.41 11.26
CA CYS A 112 5.51 -9.41 11.03
C CYS A 112 6.04 -8.02 10.68
N LEU A 113 7.37 -7.81 10.68
CA LEU A 113 7.96 -6.52 10.39
C LEU A 113 7.62 -6.08 8.96
N GLN A 114 7.16 -4.84 8.87
CA GLN A 114 6.88 -4.13 7.62
C GLN A 114 7.42 -2.71 7.73
N PRO A 115 7.72 -2.01 6.61
CA PRO A 115 8.45 -0.74 6.65
C PRO A 115 7.86 0.30 7.61
N ARG A 116 6.53 0.39 7.69
CA ARG A 116 5.81 1.37 8.54
C ARG A 116 5.71 0.97 10.02
N LEU A 117 6.21 -0.22 10.40
CA LEU A 117 6.49 -0.62 11.77
C LEU A 117 7.95 -0.38 12.18
N ILE A 118 8.79 0.13 11.28
CA ILE A 118 10.22 0.37 11.54
C ILE A 118 10.55 1.85 11.45
N SER A 119 10.06 2.54 10.42
CA SER A 119 10.38 3.95 10.20
C SER A 119 9.31 4.71 9.42
N PRO A 120 9.35 6.06 9.44
CA PRO A 120 8.54 6.90 8.57
C PRO A 120 8.92 6.74 7.09
N GLU A 121 8.04 7.19 6.20
CA GLU A 121 8.40 7.30 4.78
C GLU A 121 9.46 8.40 4.61
N SER A 122 10.45 8.18 3.75
CA SER A 122 11.43 9.24 3.45
C SER A 122 10.78 10.30 2.56
N CYS A 123 11.00 11.58 2.85
CA CYS A 123 10.49 12.66 2.00
C CYS A 123 11.15 12.58 0.61
N PRO A 124 10.40 12.40 -0.50
CA PRO A 124 11.00 12.32 -1.82
C PRO A 124 11.68 13.63 -2.20
N LYS A 125 12.89 13.55 -2.79
CA LYS A 125 13.67 14.74 -3.22
C LYS A 125 12.89 15.63 -4.20
N ASN A 126 12.08 15.02 -5.07
CA ASN A 126 11.28 15.71 -6.08
C ASN A 126 9.90 16.15 -5.58
N ARG A 127 9.58 16.02 -4.28
CA ARG A 127 8.27 16.43 -3.74
C ARG A 127 7.97 17.89 -4.01
N SER A 128 8.90 18.80 -3.73
CA SER A 128 8.67 20.25 -3.95
C SER A 128 8.41 20.56 -5.43
N LEU A 129 9.17 19.92 -6.33
CA LEU A 129 8.96 20.04 -7.77
C LEU A 129 7.60 19.50 -8.20
N PHE A 130 7.13 18.38 -7.63
CA PHE A 130 5.80 17.84 -7.92
C PHE A 130 4.70 18.85 -7.58
N TRP A 131 4.76 19.48 -6.40
CA TRP A 131 3.74 20.46 -6.01
C TRP A 131 3.81 21.74 -6.85
N GLN A 132 5.01 22.17 -7.24
CA GLN A 132 5.20 23.28 -8.18
C GLN A 132 4.58 22.96 -9.55
N ASP A 133 4.92 21.81 -10.13
CA ASP A 133 4.38 21.39 -11.42
C ASP A 133 2.85 21.22 -11.38
N LEU A 134 2.32 20.70 -10.26
CA LEU A 134 0.87 20.57 -10.08
C LEU A 134 0.17 21.93 -10.09
N GLN A 135 0.77 22.94 -9.45
CA GLN A 135 0.25 24.30 -9.40
C GLN A 135 0.37 25.02 -10.75
N GLU A 136 1.51 24.90 -11.42
CA GLU A 136 1.82 25.66 -12.64
C GLU A 136 1.28 25.00 -13.92
N LYS A 137 1.25 23.67 -13.98
CA LYS A 137 0.98 22.89 -15.21
C LYS A 137 -0.25 21.98 -15.10
N GLY A 138 -0.81 21.83 -13.90
CA GLY A 138 -2.03 21.09 -13.66
C GLY A 138 -1.88 19.57 -13.63
N MET A 139 -3.02 18.91 -13.41
CA MET A 139 -3.07 17.45 -13.16
C MET A 139 -2.65 16.62 -14.38
N ASP A 140 -3.07 16.99 -15.59
CA ASP A 140 -2.76 16.23 -16.82
C ASP A 140 -1.26 16.13 -17.08
N TYR A 141 -0.52 17.19 -16.79
CA TYR A 141 0.94 17.19 -16.86
C TYR A 141 1.53 16.22 -15.82
N CYS A 142 1.09 16.32 -14.57
CA CYS A 142 1.60 15.49 -13.49
C CYS A 142 1.28 14.01 -13.67
N ILE A 143 0.11 13.66 -14.22
CA ILE A 143 -0.29 12.27 -14.52
C ILE A 143 0.68 11.64 -15.52
N LYS A 144 1.16 12.41 -16.50
CA LYS A 144 2.12 11.93 -17.51
C LYS A 144 3.56 11.85 -16.96
N LYS A 145 3.94 12.77 -16.08
CA LYS A 145 5.31 12.90 -15.57
C LYS A 145 5.62 12.01 -14.35
N TYR A 146 4.70 11.94 -13.39
CA TYR A 146 4.90 11.29 -12.09
C TYR A 146 4.14 9.97 -12.05
N ILE A 147 4.66 8.97 -12.74
CA ILE A 147 4.08 7.63 -12.81
C ILE A 147 4.90 6.70 -11.93
N GLU A 148 4.23 5.91 -11.10
CA GLU A 148 4.87 4.84 -10.35
C GLU A 148 5.33 3.73 -11.32
N ILE A 149 6.64 3.54 -11.43
CA ILE A 149 7.23 2.50 -12.26
C ILE A 149 7.56 1.31 -11.36
N ASN A 150 6.62 0.37 -11.23
CA ASN A 150 6.89 -0.89 -10.54
C ASN A 150 8.03 -1.66 -11.24
N GLU A 151 8.84 -2.41 -10.49
CA GLU A 151 9.91 -3.24 -11.05
C GLU A 151 9.40 -4.25 -12.07
N ASN A 152 8.20 -4.78 -11.85
CA ASN A 152 7.51 -5.62 -12.83
C ASN A 152 7.22 -4.85 -14.13
N SER A 153 6.87 -3.57 -14.07
CA SER A 153 6.69 -2.74 -15.26
C SER A 153 8.00 -2.50 -16.03
N LYS A 154 9.16 -2.48 -15.34
CA LYS A 154 10.48 -2.47 -15.99
C LYS A 154 10.75 -3.79 -16.70
N LYS A 155 10.50 -4.93 -16.02
CA LYS A 155 10.60 -6.27 -16.62
C LYS A 155 9.67 -6.43 -17.81
N ASP A 156 8.45 -5.91 -17.74
CA ASP A 156 7.46 -5.97 -18.82
C ASP A 156 7.82 -5.05 -19.98
N LYS A 157 8.36 -3.85 -19.71
CA LYS A 157 8.96 -2.99 -20.75
C LYS A 157 10.12 -3.69 -21.45
N ILE A 158 11.04 -4.31 -20.70
CA ILE A 158 12.17 -5.08 -21.25
C ILE A 158 11.66 -6.25 -22.10
N LYS A 159 10.71 -7.04 -21.60
CA LYS A 159 10.06 -8.14 -22.35
C LYS A 159 9.40 -7.64 -23.64
N SER A 160 8.72 -6.50 -23.59
CA SER A 160 8.10 -5.85 -24.76
C SER A 160 9.15 -5.46 -25.81
N VAL A 161 10.27 -4.87 -25.38
CA VAL A 161 11.38 -4.50 -26.27
C VAL A 161 12.01 -5.75 -26.90
N ILE A 162 12.30 -6.78 -26.11
CA ILE A 162 12.84 -8.06 -26.61
C ILE A 162 11.89 -8.69 -27.63
N LYS A 163 10.58 -8.74 -27.36
CA LYS A 163 9.57 -9.23 -28.31
C LYS A 163 9.57 -8.45 -29.64
N LYS A 164 9.72 -7.13 -29.60
CA LYS A 164 9.79 -6.29 -30.80
C LYS A 164 11.06 -6.52 -31.60
N VAL A 165 12.20 -6.73 -30.93
CA VAL A 165 13.48 -7.04 -31.58
C VAL A 165 13.43 -8.42 -32.21
N LEU A 166 12.96 -9.45 -31.51
CA LEU A 166 12.83 -10.81 -32.06
C LEU A 166 11.86 -10.86 -33.26
N LYS A 167 10.79 -10.05 -33.26
CA LYS A 167 9.90 -9.87 -34.42
C LYS A 167 10.53 -9.18 -35.63
N LYS A 168 11.68 -8.53 -35.49
CA LYS A 168 12.44 -7.96 -36.62
C LYS A 168 13.44 -8.92 -37.23
N PHE A 169 13.72 -10.04 -36.56
CA PHE A 169 14.64 -11.09 -37.01
C PHE A 169 13.92 -12.35 -37.51
N ASN A 170 12.59 -12.33 -37.51
CA ASN A 170 11.70 -13.21 -38.28
C ASN A 170 10.98 -12.37 -39.34
#